data_AF-A0A920J7N2-F1
#
_entry.id   AF-A0A920J7N2-F1
#
_cell.length_a   1.000
_cell.length_b   1.000
_cell.length_c   1.000
_cell.angle_alpha   90.00
_cell.angle_beta   90.00
_cell.angle_gamma   90.00
#
_symmetry.space_group_name_H-M   'P 1'
#
loop_
_entity.id
_entity.type
_entity.pdbx_description
1 polymer ?
#
loop_
_entity_poly.entity_id
_entity_poly.type
_entity_poly.pdbx_seq_one_letter_code
_entity_poly.pdbx_strand_id
1 'polypeptide(L)' 'MWDIDLDGIEEIASSIPCPGGVGPMTINTLILNTMEAARKTLN' A
#
# COMPACT_ATOMS: atom_id res chain seq x y z
N MET A 1 -1.51 9.86 -15.09
CA MET A 1 -2.56 8.83 -15.10
C MET A 1 -2.48 8.11 -13.76
N TRP A 2 -3.29 8.60 -12.84
CA TRP A 2 -3.68 7.95 -11.60
C TRP A 2 -5.09 7.40 -11.85
N ASP A 3 -5.52 6.37 -11.14
CA ASP A 3 -6.85 5.76 -11.33
C ASP A 3 -8.00 6.65 -10.85
N ILE A 4 -7.67 7.80 -10.25
CA ILE A 4 -8.58 8.73 -9.60
C ILE A 4 -8.13 10.15 -9.93
N ASP A 5 -9.09 11.04 -10.16
CA ASP A 5 -8.84 12.47 -10.29
C ASP A 5 -8.47 13.06 -8.93
N LEU A 6 -7.32 13.74 -8.89
CA LEU A 6 -6.76 14.33 -7.68
C LEU A 6 -7.07 15.83 -7.59
N ASP A 7 -7.72 16.42 -8.60
CA ASP A 7 -8.11 17.83 -8.55
C ASP A 7 -9.35 17.99 -7.64
N GLY A 8 -9.18 18.72 -6.53
CA GLY A 8 -10.28 19.09 -5.61
C GLY A 8 -10.67 18.02 -4.56
N ILE A 9 -9.98 16.88 -4.52
CA ILE A 9 -10.31 15.78 -3.59
C ILE A 9 -9.79 16.02 -2.16
N GLU A 10 -8.87 16.98 -1.97
CA GLU A 10 -8.33 17.38 -0.66
C GLU A 10 -9.39 17.98 0.28
N GLU A 11 -10.47 18.54 -0.26
CA GLU A 11 -11.58 19.09 0.54
C GLU A 11 -12.57 18.02 1.02
N ILE A 12 -12.52 16.82 0.44
CA ILE A 12 -13.49 15.74 0.68
C ILE A 12 -12.83 14.57 1.44
N ALA A 13 -11.61 14.21 1.08
CA ALA A 13 -10.90 13.08 1.67
C ALA A 13 -9.96 13.54 2.79
N SER A 14 -10.07 12.88 3.94
CA SER A 14 -9.24 13.17 5.11
C SER A 14 -7.77 12.74 4.98
N SER A 15 -7.44 11.86 4.01
CA SER A 15 -6.08 11.45 3.70
C SER A 15 -5.99 10.83 2.31
N ILE A 16 -5.04 11.27 1.49
CA ILE A 16 -4.77 10.74 0.15
C ILE A 16 -3.26 10.53 -0.03
N PRO A 17 -2.76 9.29 0.03
CA PRO A 17 -1.33 9.03 0.03
C PRO A 17 -0.81 8.75 -1.40
N CYS A 18 -0.73 9.77 -2.24
CA CYS A 18 -0.06 9.72 -3.56
C CYS A 18 0.81 10.99 -3.77
N PRO A 19 2.07 10.89 -4.22
CA PRO A 19 2.85 9.72 -4.64
C PRO A 19 3.64 9.09 -3.47
N GLY A 20 3.55 7.75 -3.31
CA GLY A 20 4.34 7.01 -2.30
C GLY A 20 3.55 6.15 -1.31
N GLY A 21 2.22 6.10 -1.39
CA GLY A 21 1.42 5.25 -0.48
C GLY A 21 1.34 3.79 -0.92
N VAL A 22 0.63 3.53 -2.01
CA VAL A 22 0.23 2.16 -2.38
C VAL A 22 1.42 1.30 -2.80
N GLY A 23 2.30 1.81 -3.68
CA GLY A 23 3.44 1.06 -4.23
C GLY A 23 4.43 0.55 -3.16
N PRO A 24 4.97 1.42 -2.28
CA PRO A 24 5.88 1.00 -1.22
C PRO A 24 5.26 0.04 -0.20
N MET A 25 3.98 0.21 0.14
CA MET A 25 3.27 -0.73 1.01
C MET A 25 3.06 -2.11 0.36
N THR A 26 2.84 -2.18 -0.96
CA THR A 26 2.70 -3.47 -1.66
C THR A 26 3.97 -4.33 -1.53
N ILE A 27 5.15 -3.73 -1.73
CA ILE A 27 6.43 -4.45 -1.62
C ILE A 27 6.65 -4.96 -0.18
N ASN A 28 6.41 -4.10 0.81
CA ASN A 28 6.54 -4.48 2.22
C ASN A 28 5.58 -5.64 2.59
N THR A 29 4.34 -5.57 2.12
CA THR A 29 3.32 -6.58 2.41
C THR A 29 3.69 -7.94 1.82
N LEU A 30 4.25 -7.96 0.60
CA LEU A 30 4.74 -9.20 -0.02
C LEU A 30 5.87 -9.85 0.79
N ILE A 31 6.83 -9.05 1.27
CA ILE A 31 7.95 -9.53 2.08
C ILE A 31 7.45 -10.09 3.41
N LEU A 32 6.55 -9.35 4.09
CA LEU A 32 5.96 -9.78 5.35
C LEU A 32 5.25 -11.13 5.21
N ASN A 33 4.37 -11.27 4.22
CA ASN A 33 3.64 -12.51 3.97
C ASN A 33 4.57 -13.68 3.65
N THR A 34 5.67 -13.43 2.93
CA THR A 34 6.68 -14.45 2.61
C THR A 34 7.41 -14.92 3.86
N MET A 35 7.81 -13.99 4.73
CA MET A 35 8.44 -14.33 6.01
C MET A 35 7.49 -15.08 6.94
N GLU A 36 6.22 -14.69 7.01
CA GLU A 36 5.23 -15.39 7.82
C GLU A 36 4.96 -16.81 7.31
N ALA A 37 4.87 -17.00 5.99
CA ALA A 37 4.72 -18.33 5.39
C ALA A 37 5.94 -19.21 5.72
N ALA A 38 7.16 -18.69 5.56
CA ALA A 38 8.38 -19.42 5.91
C ALA A 38 8.42 -19.80 7.40
N ARG A 39 8.03 -18.89 8.30
CA ARG A 39 7.93 -19.17 9.73
C ARG A 39 6.88 -20.23 10.04
N LYS A 40 5.75 -20.26 9.33
CA LYS A 40 4.71 -21.28 9.50
C LYS A 40 5.15 -22.65 8.99
N THR A 41 5.97 -22.72 7.95
CA THR A 41 6.49 -23.99 7.40
C THR A 41 7.59 -24.61 8.26
N LEU A 42 8.30 -23.80 9.04
CA LEU A 42 9.41 -24.24 9.92
C LEU A 42 8.95 -24.64 11.34
N ASN A 43 7.66 -24.52 11.67
CA ASN A 43 7.04 -25.04 12.91
C ASN A 43 6.20 -26.27 12.59
#